data_AF-A0AAD6ID08-F1
#
_entry.id   AF-A0AAD6ID08-F1
#
_cell.length_a   1.000
_cell.length_b   1.000
_cell.length_c   1.000
_cell.angle_alpha   90.00
_cell.angle_beta   90.00
_cell.angle_gamma   90.00
#
_symmetry.space_group_name_H-M   'P 1'
#
loop_
_entity.id
_entity.type
_entity.pdbx_description
1 polymer ?
#
loop_
_entity_poly.entity_id
_entity_poly.type
_entity_poly.pdbx_seq_one_letter_code
_entity_poly.pdbx_strand_id
1 'polypeptide(L)'
;MRSILVALAVGNGTGPELLAVFEKVILALAAPYDLEIKFIKSSRTYHSYSSLLAINDTDVVTEETLTDADHYEGFCREVSSLGACAVFRTSISAQALYMVRDRLQAVKVEHFELNPSTSILLMRDEAQGCYSGLNKFDSTRETVTRSTYFSKGVFEQLLAFSLARAHEVWGPEVDINTVTLVYKFHLFDGLFYSWAQEWEGSFGVGIHFVQGDTMNRNLLAFGMQGRQLMICANEYADIMQTILLDRFGFGAQESACAENVYLSPTVNNGLSEYQTAHGSADDLTGKGVVNPSATIRAAATLLERQGGCSGVQRQMDTTLDELHAKHIRTPDQGGTTNTETFVDAVLQTIVPNLPVGVGASEPLGVEGLLASPPSGSKSCLVVMDFQNDFMTDYKSPRMMARIKENMPRVVDWARREGMQIAWVRFLGDEKYQPQTWRRRNQLQGRRAWCLEGSRGAEIASCVQVEAYDRIFDKKAYFDPFLAPDFERFASRFEHFVVVGLFVDICVDAAVRGAFQRGLWTTVVRECTAGLHLPEEQSFAYLQAVYGCDVVGIDHLLSNPVASL
;
A
#
# COMPACT_ATOMS: atom_id res chain seq x y z
N MET A 1 -12.75 -12.32 -29.93
CA MET A 1 -11.41 -11.74 -29.77
C MET A 1 -11.46 -10.22 -29.75
N ARG A 2 -11.45 -9.65 -28.55
CA ARG A 2 -11.19 -8.23 -28.31
C ARG A 2 -9.71 -7.97 -28.63
N SER A 3 -9.33 -6.79 -29.11
CA SER A 3 -7.91 -6.46 -29.31
C SER A 3 -7.58 -5.09 -28.74
N ILE A 4 -6.39 -4.95 -28.13
CA ILE A 4 -5.81 -3.67 -27.75
C ILE A 4 -4.48 -3.42 -28.46
N LEU A 5 -4.17 -2.15 -28.71
CA LEU A 5 -2.91 -1.71 -29.31
C LEU A 5 -2.01 -1.12 -28.22
N VAL A 6 -0.82 -1.70 -28.05
CA VAL A 6 0.19 -1.29 -27.07
C VAL A 6 1.43 -0.80 -27.82
N ALA A 7 1.83 0.44 -27.54
CA ALA A 7 3.06 1.00 -28.05
C ALA A 7 4.25 0.63 -27.18
N LEU A 8 5.42 0.48 -27.79
CA LEU A 8 6.65 0.02 -27.13
C LEU A 8 7.79 0.99 -27.42
N ALA A 9 8.35 1.59 -26.39
CA ALA A 9 9.50 2.49 -26.50
C ALA A 9 10.67 1.97 -25.65
N VAL A 10 11.80 1.70 -26.29
CA VAL A 10 12.94 1.03 -25.64
C VAL A 10 14.12 1.97 -25.56
N GLY A 11 14.71 2.09 -24.39
CA GLY A 11 16.03 2.70 -24.25
C GLY A 11 17.16 1.69 -24.15
N ASN A 12 18.38 2.21 -24.14
CA ASN A 12 19.61 1.45 -23.95
C ASN A 12 19.66 0.71 -22.60
N GLY A 13 20.70 -0.11 -22.42
CA GLY A 13 20.93 -0.88 -21.20
C GLY A 13 20.12 -2.18 -21.16
N THR A 14 19.46 -2.46 -20.04
CA THR A 14 18.57 -3.64 -19.88
C THR A 14 17.24 -3.53 -20.63
N GLY A 15 17.00 -2.40 -21.32
CA GLY A 15 15.74 -2.12 -22.01
C GLY A 15 15.26 -3.23 -22.97
N PRO A 16 16.10 -3.75 -23.89
CA PRO A 16 15.70 -4.83 -24.78
C PRO A 16 15.34 -6.14 -24.06
N GLU A 17 16.06 -6.48 -22.99
CA GLU A 17 15.78 -7.66 -22.16
C GLU A 17 14.42 -7.52 -21.48
N LEU A 18 14.16 -6.37 -20.85
CA LEU A 18 12.87 -6.08 -20.20
C LEU A 18 11.72 -5.96 -21.20
N LEU A 19 11.96 -5.49 -22.43
CA LEU A 19 10.94 -5.49 -23.47
C LEU A 19 10.51 -6.93 -23.81
N ALA A 20 11.47 -7.84 -23.99
CA ALA A 20 11.16 -9.24 -24.28
C ALA A 20 10.37 -9.89 -23.14
N VAL A 21 10.71 -9.56 -21.88
CA VAL A 21 9.93 -9.97 -20.70
C VAL A 21 8.50 -9.43 -20.78
N PHE A 22 8.33 -8.13 -21.04
CA PHE A 22 7.01 -7.51 -21.13
C PHE A 22 6.13 -8.19 -22.19
N GLU A 23 6.64 -8.36 -23.42
CA GLU A 23 5.92 -9.00 -24.53
C GLU A 23 5.51 -10.44 -24.17
N LYS A 24 6.43 -11.23 -23.59
CA LYS A 24 6.15 -12.61 -23.17
C LYS A 24 5.07 -12.67 -22.10
N VAL A 25 5.16 -11.81 -21.09
CA VAL A 25 4.25 -11.83 -19.93
C VAL A 25 2.87 -11.32 -20.32
N ILE A 26 2.77 -10.18 -21.01
CA ILE A 26 1.47 -9.61 -21.37
C ILE A 26 0.67 -10.55 -22.28
N LEU A 27 1.33 -11.23 -23.24
CA LEU A 27 0.68 -12.21 -24.11
C LEU A 27 0.18 -13.43 -23.32
N ALA A 28 0.98 -13.93 -22.38
CA ALA A 28 0.60 -15.06 -21.54
C ALA A 28 -0.57 -14.72 -20.60
N LEU A 29 -0.59 -13.53 -20.03
CA LEU A 29 -1.67 -13.06 -19.15
C LEU A 29 -2.96 -12.73 -19.91
N ALA A 30 -2.85 -12.27 -21.16
CA ALA A 30 -4.01 -11.95 -22.00
C ALA A 30 -4.72 -13.20 -22.56
N ALA A 31 -3.97 -14.31 -22.75
CA ALA A 31 -4.49 -15.51 -23.41
C ALA A 31 -5.75 -16.12 -22.75
N PRO A 32 -5.87 -16.23 -21.40
CA PRO A 32 -7.10 -16.73 -20.76
C PRO A 32 -8.33 -15.85 -20.97
N TYR A 33 -8.15 -14.58 -21.39
CA TYR A 33 -9.23 -13.60 -21.57
C TYR A 33 -9.69 -13.44 -23.03
N ASP A 34 -9.19 -14.26 -23.98
CA ASP A 34 -9.44 -14.10 -25.44
C ASP A 34 -9.15 -12.66 -25.94
N LEU A 35 -8.11 -12.05 -25.36
CA LEU A 35 -7.66 -10.69 -25.67
C LEU A 35 -6.40 -10.75 -26.56
N GLU A 36 -6.51 -10.21 -27.78
CA GLU A 36 -5.40 -10.04 -28.70
C GLU A 36 -4.60 -8.77 -28.34
N ILE A 37 -3.28 -8.90 -28.21
CA ILE A 37 -2.38 -7.76 -28.00
C ILE A 37 -1.65 -7.47 -29.31
N LYS A 38 -1.81 -6.25 -29.82
CA LYS A 38 -1.07 -5.73 -30.99
C LYS A 38 0.01 -4.78 -30.49
N PHE A 39 1.17 -4.84 -31.14
CA PHE A 39 2.30 -4.00 -30.77
C PHE A 39 2.66 -3.02 -31.88
N ILE A 40 3.02 -1.79 -31.49
CA ILE A 40 3.70 -0.82 -32.34
C ILE A 40 5.01 -0.38 -31.66
N LYS A 41 6.15 -0.58 -32.32
CA LYS A 41 7.46 -0.29 -31.74
C LYS A 41 7.98 1.06 -32.26
N SER A 42 8.53 1.86 -31.34
CA SER A 42 9.31 3.06 -31.69
C SER A 42 10.45 2.68 -32.64
N SER A 43 10.66 3.47 -33.69
CA SER A 43 11.80 3.32 -34.60
C SER A 43 13.14 3.71 -33.97
N ARG A 44 13.10 4.44 -32.86
CA ARG A 44 14.28 4.91 -32.13
C ARG A 44 14.48 4.11 -30.85
N THR A 45 15.73 3.73 -30.60
CA THR A 45 16.22 3.33 -29.28
C THR A 45 16.69 4.59 -28.56
N TYR A 46 16.13 4.86 -27.39
CA TYR A 46 16.40 6.08 -26.64
C TYR A 46 17.65 5.97 -25.78
N HIS A 47 18.31 7.08 -25.51
CA HIS A 47 19.50 7.08 -24.68
C HIS A 47 19.14 6.95 -23.19
N SER A 48 19.87 6.08 -22.48
CA SER A 48 19.99 6.11 -21.03
C SER A 48 20.96 7.22 -20.60
N TYR A 49 20.91 7.62 -19.33
CA TYR A 49 21.86 8.58 -18.76
C TYR A 49 23.32 8.13 -18.98
N SER A 50 23.61 6.86 -18.74
CA SER A 50 24.95 6.29 -18.94
C SER A 50 25.38 6.35 -20.41
N SER A 51 24.46 6.09 -21.35
CA SER A 51 24.79 6.18 -22.78
C SER A 51 25.04 7.61 -23.26
N LEU A 52 24.35 8.61 -22.69
CA LEU A 52 24.65 10.02 -22.95
C LEU A 52 26.02 10.40 -22.38
N LEU A 53 26.34 10.00 -21.15
CA LEU A 53 27.65 10.30 -20.55
C LEU A 53 28.82 9.73 -21.36
N ALA A 54 28.62 8.60 -22.03
CA ALA A 54 29.64 7.98 -22.88
C ALA A 54 30.02 8.84 -24.11
N ILE A 55 29.16 9.77 -24.54
CA ILE A 55 29.43 10.71 -25.63
C ILE A 55 30.56 11.68 -25.25
N ASN A 56 30.67 12.02 -23.96
CA ASN A 56 31.72 12.88 -23.39
C ASN A 56 31.87 14.24 -24.10
N ASP A 57 30.76 14.81 -24.56
CA ASP A 57 30.64 16.14 -25.15
C ASP A 57 29.29 16.75 -24.76
N THR A 58 29.30 17.88 -24.06
CA THR A 58 28.09 18.50 -23.47
C THR A 58 27.11 19.00 -24.53
N ASP A 59 27.59 19.52 -25.66
CA ASP A 59 26.73 20.08 -26.70
C ASP A 59 26.01 18.93 -27.42
N VAL A 60 26.76 17.88 -27.76
CA VAL A 60 26.18 16.67 -28.37
C VAL A 60 25.20 15.97 -27.43
N VAL A 61 25.51 15.87 -26.13
CA VAL A 61 24.57 15.32 -25.13
C VAL A 61 23.27 16.13 -25.08
N THR A 62 23.37 17.46 -25.17
CA THR A 62 22.20 18.34 -25.16
C THR A 62 21.36 18.12 -26.43
N GLU A 63 21.99 18.07 -27.60
CA GLU A 63 21.32 17.81 -28.88
C GLU A 63 20.64 16.43 -28.93
N GLU A 64 21.31 15.37 -28.46
CA GLU A 64 20.72 14.02 -28.40
C GLU A 64 19.57 13.95 -27.39
N THR A 65 19.67 14.67 -26.26
CA THR A 65 18.57 14.77 -25.29
C THR A 65 17.33 15.43 -25.90
N LEU A 66 17.52 16.52 -26.66
CA LEU A 66 16.44 17.19 -27.37
C LEU A 66 15.84 16.27 -28.45
N THR A 67 16.69 15.57 -29.19
CA THR A 67 16.27 14.63 -30.23
C THR A 67 15.45 13.47 -29.66
N ASP A 68 15.88 12.90 -28.52
CA ASP A 68 15.13 11.86 -27.80
C ASP A 68 13.78 12.39 -27.33
N ALA A 69 13.73 13.59 -26.76
CA ALA A 69 12.48 14.20 -26.29
C ALA A 69 11.50 14.47 -27.45
N ASP A 70 11.96 15.11 -28.51
CA ASP A 70 11.14 15.47 -29.67
C ASP A 70 10.62 14.20 -30.38
N HIS A 71 11.47 13.18 -30.55
CA HIS A 71 11.07 11.91 -31.13
C HIS A 71 10.06 11.17 -30.24
N TYR A 72 10.29 11.09 -28.92
CA TYR A 72 9.39 10.36 -28.03
C TYR A 72 8.02 11.04 -27.93
N GLU A 73 7.99 12.37 -27.86
CA GLU A 73 6.76 13.14 -27.93
C GLU A 73 6.00 12.88 -29.24
N GLY A 74 6.70 12.94 -30.38
CA GLY A 74 6.15 12.62 -31.70
C GLY A 74 5.56 11.21 -31.76
N PHE A 75 6.29 10.23 -31.21
CA PHE A 75 5.83 8.85 -31.12
C PHE A 75 4.56 8.72 -30.27
N CYS A 76 4.50 9.35 -29.09
CA CYS A 76 3.28 9.35 -28.25
C CYS A 76 2.06 9.92 -28.99
N ARG A 77 2.25 11.00 -29.77
CA ARG A 77 1.19 11.61 -30.60
C ARG A 77 0.75 10.67 -31.72
N GLU A 78 1.70 10.06 -32.41
CA GLU A 78 1.43 9.11 -33.49
C GLU A 78 0.63 7.92 -32.97
N VAL A 79 1.10 7.23 -31.93
CA VAL A 79 0.45 6.02 -31.42
C VAL A 79 -0.92 6.32 -30.81
N SER A 80 -1.09 7.48 -30.17
CA SER A 80 -2.40 7.97 -29.71
C SER A 80 -3.38 8.12 -30.88
N SER A 81 -2.93 8.70 -32.00
CA SER A 81 -3.75 8.84 -33.22
C SER A 81 -4.11 7.50 -33.89
N LEU A 82 -3.27 6.49 -33.71
CA LEU A 82 -3.51 5.11 -34.18
C LEU A 82 -4.42 4.31 -33.23
N GLY A 83 -4.85 4.90 -32.10
CA GLY A 83 -5.71 4.25 -31.12
C GLY A 83 -4.98 3.34 -30.14
N ALA A 84 -3.68 3.55 -29.92
CA ALA A 84 -2.97 2.87 -28.84
C ALA A 84 -3.54 3.29 -27.48
N CYS A 85 -3.89 2.32 -26.64
CA CYS A 85 -4.42 2.58 -25.30
C CYS A 85 -3.30 2.80 -24.27
N ALA A 86 -2.09 2.33 -24.57
CA ALA A 86 -0.97 2.41 -23.66
C ALA A 86 0.38 2.44 -24.38
N VAL A 87 1.38 3.00 -23.72
CA VAL A 87 2.80 2.85 -24.04
C VAL A 87 3.48 2.08 -22.92
N PHE A 88 4.17 0.99 -23.21
CA PHE A 88 5.17 0.46 -22.28
C PHE A 88 6.54 1.00 -22.68
N ARG A 89 7.27 1.53 -21.71
CA ARG A 89 8.63 1.97 -21.95
C ARG A 89 9.64 1.51 -20.91
N THR A 90 10.88 1.40 -21.37
CA THR A 90 12.04 1.21 -20.50
C THR A 90 12.77 2.53 -20.28
N SER A 91 13.99 2.49 -19.74
CA SER A 91 14.71 3.69 -19.29
C SER A 91 15.03 4.64 -20.43
N ILE A 92 14.53 5.87 -20.35
CA ILE A 92 14.92 7.02 -21.16
C ILE A 92 15.61 8.01 -20.24
N SER A 93 16.58 8.78 -20.74
CA SER A 93 17.28 9.79 -19.94
C SER A 93 16.29 10.73 -19.25
N ALA A 94 16.58 11.07 -17.98
CA ALA A 94 15.67 11.83 -17.15
C ALA A 94 15.32 13.19 -17.77
N GLN A 95 16.30 13.91 -18.33
CA GLN A 95 16.07 15.23 -18.92
C GLN A 95 15.14 15.16 -20.15
N ALA A 96 15.37 14.22 -21.07
CA ALA A 96 14.48 14.04 -22.22
C ALA A 96 13.05 13.69 -21.78
N LEU A 97 12.94 12.78 -20.81
CA LEU A 97 11.66 12.33 -20.30
C LEU A 97 10.88 13.44 -19.59
N TYR A 98 11.52 14.25 -18.76
CA TYR A 98 10.85 15.38 -18.09
C TYR A 98 10.41 16.47 -19.07
N MET A 99 11.11 16.65 -20.18
CA MET A 99 10.64 17.52 -21.26
C MET A 99 9.37 16.98 -21.90
N VAL A 100 9.29 15.69 -22.17
CA VAL A 100 8.06 15.08 -22.73
C VAL A 100 6.90 15.17 -21.73
N ARG A 101 7.16 14.92 -20.44
CA ARG A 101 6.16 15.01 -19.38
C ARG A 101 5.58 16.42 -19.22
N ASP A 102 6.43 17.43 -19.30
CA ASP A 102 6.04 18.84 -19.35
C ASP A 102 5.16 19.14 -20.57
N ARG A 103 5.65 18.82 -21.78
CA ARG A 103 4.96 19.12 -23.04
C ARG A 103 3.63 18.37 -23.23
N LEU A 104 3.54 17.14 -22.71
CA LEU A 104 2.36 16.29 -22.77
C LEU A 104 1.49 16.34 -21.50
N GLN A 105 1.85 17.21 -20.53
CA GLN A 105 1.11 17.41 -19.29
C GLN A 105 0.87 16.10 -18.54
N ALA A 106 1.96 15.39 -18.23
CA ALA A 106 1.93 14.09 -17.58
C ALA A 106 1.56 14.20 -16.10
N VAL A 107 0.82 13.19 -15.64
CA VAL A 107 0.49 12.98 -14.23
C VAL A 107 0.82 11.54 -13.89
N LYS A 108 1.69 11.34 -12.89
CA LYS A 108 1.92 9.99 -12.37
C LYS A 108 0.86 9.66 -11.32
N VAL A 109 0.24 8.49 -11.45
CA VAL A 109 -0.81 8.02 -10.54
C VAL A 109 -0.29 6.88 -9.68
N GLU A 110 -0.44 7.02 -8.37
CA GLU A 110 -0.02 6.01 -7.40
C GLU A 110 -1.12 5.80 -6.36
N HIS A 111 -1.53 4.54 -6.20
CA HIS A 111 -2.53 4.15 -5.20
C HIS A 111 -1.86 3.30 -4.12
N PHE A 112 -1.79 3.87 -2.92
CA PHE A 112 -1.27 3.22 -1.72
C PHE A 112 -2.46 2.79 -0.86
N GLU A 113 -2.89 1.54 -0.98
CA GLU A 113 -4.04 1.00 -0.26
C GLU A 113 -3.60 0.19 0.95
N LEU A 114 -3.85 0.71 2.15
CA LEU A 114 -3.59 -0.03 3.39
C LEU A 114 -4.72 -1.03 3.68
N ASN A 115 -5.97 -0.60 3.45
CA ASN A 115 -7.18 -1.42 3.54
C ASN A 115 -8.32 -0.71 2.76
N PRO A 116 -9.51 -1.33 2.58
CA PRO A 116 -10.59 -0.76 1.76
C PRO A 116 -11.08 0.63 2.19
N SER A 117 -10.86 1.02 3.46
CA SER A 117 -11.27 2.31 4.03
C SER A 117 -10.12 3.31 4.20
N THR A 118 -8.87 2.85 4.11
CA THR A 118 -7.66 3.68 4.31
C THR A 118 -6.72 3.55 3.13
N SER A 119 -6.60 4.62 2.36
CA SER A 119 -5.72 4.68 1.20
C SER A 119 -5.27 6.11 0.89
N ILE A 120 -4.13 6.21 0.20
CA ILE A 120 -3.70 7.46 -0.44
C ILE A 120 -3.76 7.23 -1.94
N LEU A 121 -4.53 8.06 -2.63
CA LEU A 121 -4.42 8.21 -4.08
C LEU A 121 -3.60 9.47 -4.34
N LEU A 122 -2.36 9.26 -4.77
CA LEU A 122 -1.37 10.29 -4.99
C LEU A 122 -1.26 10.57 -6.49
N MET A 123 -1.47 11.83 -6.85
CA MET A 123 -1.26 12.38 -8.18
C MET A 123 0.00 13.23 -8.14
N ARG A 124 1.06 12.73 -8.77
CA ARG A 124 2.30 13.48 -8.92
C ARG A 124 2.21 14.33 -10.17
N ASP A 125 2.29 15.63 -9.96
CA ASP A 125 2.28 16.65 -10.99
C ASP A 125 3.62 16.65 -11.76
N GLU A 126 3.70 15.86 -12.83
CA GLU A 126 4.91 15.77 -13.67
C GLU A 126 4.95 16.83 -14.78
N ALA A 127 3.87 17.60 -14.93
CA ALA A 127 3.69 18.60 -15.99
C ALA A 127 4.39 19.93 -15.72
N GLN A 128 4.81 20.19 -14.48
CA GLN A 128 5.33 21.49 -14.05
C GLN A 128 6.26 21.34 -12.82
N GLY A 129 6.83 22.45 -12.35
CA GLY A 129 7.75 22.48 -11.20
C GLY A 129 9.23 22.55 -11.57
N CYS A 130 10.10 22.09 -10.68
CA CYS A 130 11.57 22.16 -10.82
C CYS A 130 12.12 21.14 -11.79
N TYR A 131 11.47 20.00 -11.92
CA TYR A 131 11.88 18.99 -12.89
C TYR A 131 11.50 19.34 -14.33
N SER A 132 10.60 20.30 -14.58
CA SER A 132 10.34 20.82 -15.94
C SER A 132 11.37 21.90 -16.34
N GLY A 133 11.34 22.29 -17.61
CA GLY A 133 12.18 23.36 -18.16
C GLY A 133 13.60 22.95 -18.61
N LEU A 134 14.32 23.95 -19.10
CA LEU A 134 15.68 23.82 -19.63
C LEU A 134 16.69 24.61 -18.79
N ASN A 135 17.93 24.11 -18.78
CA ASN A 135 19.04 24.79 -18.14
C ASN A 135 19.53 25.94 -19.03
N LYS A 136 19.83 27.08 -18.43
CA LYS A 136 20.55 28.19 -19.06
C LYS A 136 21.93 28.28 -18.43
N PHE A 137 22.97 28.12 -19.24
CA PHE A 137 24.35 28.27 -18.80
C PHE A 137 24.87 29.66 -19.13
N ASP A 138 25.40 30.35 -18.13
CA ASP A 138 26.18 31.57 -18.27
C ASP A 138 27.65 31.22 -18.03
N SER A 139 28.40 31.05 -19.12
CA SER A 139 29.83 30.70 -19.09
C SER A 139 30.70 31.81 -18.51
N THR A 140 30.29 33.08 -18.65
CA THR A 140 31.01 34.21 -18.06
C THR A 140 30.90 34.27 -16.55
N ARG A 141 29.79 33.78 -15.99
CA ARG A 141 29.56 33.76 -14.53
C ARG A 141 29.79 32.39 -13.90
N GLU A 142 30.04 31.36 -14.70
CA GLU A 142 30.08 29.96 -14.26
C GLU A 142 28.80 29.55 -13.51
N THR A 143 27.63 30.02 -13.99
CA THR A 143 26.34 29.75 -13.35
C THR A 143 25.40 28.98 -14.26
N VAL A 144 24.59 28.11 -13.65
CA VAL A 144 23.46 27.44 -14.29
C VAL A 144 22.18 27.96 -13.66
N THR A 145 21.24 28.42 -14.48
CA THR A 145 19.90 28.83 -14.04
C THR A 145 18.86 27.89 -14.62
N ARG A 146 17.96 27.38 -13.78
CA ARG A 146 16.76 26.65 -14.17
C ARG A 146 15.54 27.38 -13.60
N SER A 147 14.58 27.70 -14.45
CA SER A 147 13.36 28.39 -14.06
C SER A 147 12.19 27.42 -14.06
N THR A 148 11.36 27.51 -13.02
CA THR A 148 10.17 26.68 -12.84
C THR A 148 8.93 27.50 -13.14
N TYR A 149 7.88 26.87 -13.63
CA TYR A 149 6.60 27.51 -13.93
C TYR A 149 5.46 26.65 -13.45
N PHE A 150 4.34 27.30 -13.14
CA PHE A 150 3.08 26.67 -12.76
C PHE A 150 1.96 27.34 -13.54
N SER A 151 1.06 26.53 -14.10
CA SER A 151 -0.08 27.01 -14.88
C SER A 151 -1.38 26.68 -14.16
N LYS A 152 -2.25 27.68 -13.99
CA LYS A 152 -3.59 27.45 -13.42
C LYS A 152 -4.37 26.42 -14.24
N GLY A 153 -4.29 26.48 -15.57
CA GLY A 153 -4.99 25.55 -16.45
C GLY A 153 -4.48 24.11 -16.32
N VAL A 154 -3.20 23.90 -16.05
CA VAL A 154 -2.65 22.56 -15.77
C VAL A 154 -3.17 22.04 -14.43
N PHE A 155 -3.24 22.89 -13.40
CA PHE A 155 -3.86 22.51 -12.13
C PHE A 155 -5.34 22.15 -12.28
N GLU A 156 -6.10 22.88 -13.09
CA GLU A 156 -7.52 22.60 -13.34
C GLU A 156 -7.71 21.24 -14.04
N GLN A 157 -6.89 20.93 -15.04
CA GLN A 157 -6.88 19.61 -15.68
C GLN A 157 -6.50 18.50 -14.69
N LEU A 158 -5.48 18.74 -13.86
CA LEU A 158 -5.02 17.81 -12.84
C LEU A 158 -6.10 17.56 -11.79
N LEU A 159 -6.81 18.59 -11.31
CA LEU A 159 -7.93 18.47 -10.38
C LEU A 159 -9.07 17.64 -10.99
N ALA A 160 -9.49 17.97 -12.22
CA ALA A 160 -10.54 17.24 -12.92
C ALA A 160 -10.18 15.76 -13.08
N PHE A 161 -8.96 15.49 -13.54
CA PHE A 161 -8.44 14.13 -13.69
C PHE A 161 -8.36 13.40 -12.33
N SER A 162 -7.87 14.07 -11.29
CA SER A 162 -7.69 13.50 -9.94
C SER A 162 -9.01 13.02 -9.35
N LEU A 163 -10.07 13.83 -9.47
CA LEU A 163 -11.41 13.50 -9.00
C LEU A 163 -12.01 12.33 -9.80
N ALA A 164 -11.90 12.37 -11.12
CA ALA A 164 -12.38 11.28 -11.98
C ALA A 164 -11.67 9.95 -11.64
N ARG A 165 -10.34 9.99 -11.47
CA ARG A 165 -9.55 8.81 -11.10
C ARG A 165 -9.86 8.33 -9.69
N ALA A 166 -10.16 9.21 -8.75
CA ALA A 166 -10.56 8.83 -7.40
C ALA A 166 -11.90 8.06 -7.40
N HIS A 167 -12.88 8.49 -8.19
CA HIS A 167 -14.12 7.73 -8.37
C HIS A 167 -13.91 6.39 -9.09
N GLU A 168 -12.97 6.32 -10.04
CA GLU A 168 -12.59 5.06 -10.69
C GLU A 168 -12.00 4.06 -9.68
N VAL A 169 -11.17 4.53 -8.75
CA VAL A 169 -10.43 3.67 -7.80
C VAL A 169 -11.27 3.33 -6.57
N TRP A 170 -12.01 4.29 -6.02
CA TRP A 170 -12.75 4.11 -4.76
C TRP A 170 -14.24 3.80 -4.93
N GLY A 171 -14.79 4.03 -6.13
CA GLY A 171 -16.21 3.87 -6.43
C GLY A 171 -16.92 5.21 -6.68
N PRO A 172 -17.91 5.25 -7.57
CA PRO A 172 -18.65 6.48 -7.91
C PRO A 172 -19.48 7.02 -6.74
N GLU A 173 -19.87 6.18 -5.80
CA GLU A 173 -20.62 6.54 -4.59
C GLU A 173 -19.77 7.18 -3.48
N VAL A 174 -18.45 7.23 -3.64
CA VAL A 174 -17.55 7.78 -2.63
C VAL A 174 -17.52 9.30 -2.71
N ASP A 175 -18.03 9.96 -1.69
CA ASP A 175 -17.95 11.41 -1.56
C ASP A 175 -16.51 11.88 -1.27
N ILE A 176 -15.95 12.64 -2.20
CA ILE A 176 -14.63 13.25 -2.07
C ILE A 176 -14.80 14.68 -1.54
N ASN A 177 -14.67 14.85 -0.23
CA ASN A 177 -14.91 16.16 0.40
C ASN A 177 -13.73 17.13 0.25
N THR A 178 -12.50 16.62 0.15
CA THR A 178 -11.28 17.44 0.17
C THR A 178 -10.21 16.88 -0.75
N VAL A 179 -9.54 17.75 -1.50
CA VAL A 179 -8.30 17.47 -2.23
C VAL A 179 -7.14 18.16 -1.51
N THR A 180 -6.09 17.40 -1.17
CA THR A 180 -4.90 17.95 -0.51
C THR A 180 -3.81 18.26 -1.53
N LEU A 181 -3.41 19.52 -1.65
CA LEU A 181 -2.33 19.97 -2.52
C LEU A 181 -1.04 20.12 -1.70
N VAL A 182 -0.06 19.25 -1.95
CA VAL A 182 1.23 19.23 -1.24
C VAL A 182 2.30 19.98 -2.05
N TYR A 183 2.46 21.26 -1.72
CA TYR A 183 3.37 22.18 -2.43
C TYR A 183 4.06 23.13 -1.45
N LYS A 184 5.18 23.74 -1.86
CA LYS A 184 5.74 24.89 -1.12
C LYS A 184 4.97 26.19 -1.44
N PHE A 185 3.64 26.13 -1.28
CA PHE A 185 2.71 27.13 -1.79
C PHE A 185 2.89 28.56 -1.22
N HIS A 186 3.57 28.69 -0.08
CA HIS A 186 3.89 29.97 0.55
C HIS A 186 4.83 30.85 -0.29
N LEU A 187 5.53 30.25 -1.26
CA LEU A 187 6.40 30.98 -2.19
C LEU A 187 5.64 31.71 -3.31
N PHE A 188 4.31 31.55 -3.38
CA PHE A 188 3.46 32.18 -4.40
C PHE A 188 2.65 33.36 -3.86
N ASP A 189 3.08 33.99 -2.77
CA ASP A 189 2.52 35.24 -2.23
C ASP A 189 0.98 35.25 -2.10
N GLY A 190 0.39 34.11 -1.74
CA GLY A 190 -1.05 33.94 -1.55
C GLY A 190 -1.86 33.67 -2.82
N LEU A 191 -1.25 33.67 -4.01
CA LEU A 191 -1.92 33.37 -5.29
C LEU A 191 -2.68 32.04 -5.25
N PHE A 192 -2.07 31.01 -4.68
CA PHE A 192 -2.68 29.67 -4.59
C PHE A 192 -3.97 29.68 -3.76
N TYR A 193 -4.08 30.54 -2.74
CA TYR A 193 -5.32 30.66 -1.95
C TYR A 193 -6.44 31.32 -2.76
N SER A 194 -6.12 32.28 -3.63
CA SER A 194 -7.10 32.84 -4.57
C SER A 194 -7.61 31.76 -5.52
N TRP A 195 -6.72 30.93 -6.07
CA TRP A 195 -7.12 29.84 -6.96
C TRP A 195 -7.90 28.75 -6.24
N ALA A 196 -7.56 28.41 -4.99
CA ALA A 196 -8.33 27.47 -4.19
C ALA A 196 -9.80 27.88 -4.07
N GLN A 197 -10.09 29.14 -3.75
CA GLN A 197 -11.49 29.60 -3.63
C GLN A 197 -12.28 29.43 -4.94
N GLU A 198 -11.63 29.66 -6.07
CA GLU A 198 -12.24 29.45 -7.39
C GLU A 198 -12.45 27.96 -7.70
N TRP A 199 -11.48 27.11 -7.36
CA TRP A 199 -11.56 25.67 -7.55
C TRP A 199 -12.57 25.00 -6.62
N GLU A 200 -12.70 25.46 -5.38
CA GLU A 200 -13.73 24.99 -4.45
C GLU A 200 -15.14 25.21 -5.01
N GLY A 201 -15.38 26.39 -5.62
CA GLY A 201 -16.64 26.67 -6.30
C GLY A 201 -16.84 25.88 -7.60
N SER A 202 -15.78 25.65 -8.36
CA SER A 202 -15.86 25.01 -9.69
C SER A 202 -15.95 23.49 -9.63
N PHE A 203 -15.26 22.87 -8.67
CA PHE A 203 -15.18 21.42 -8.51
C PHE A 203 -16.06 20.90 -7.37
N GLY A 204 -16.56 21.77 -6.49
CA GLY A 204 -17.43 21.36 -5.38
C GLY A 204 -16.74 20.58 -4.27
N VAL A 205 -15.41 20.70 -4.15
CA VAL A 205 -14.58 20.01 -3.17
C VAL A 205 -13.73 21.00 -2.40
N GLY A 206 -13.46 20.76 -1.12
CA GLY A 206 -12.54 21.58 -0.34
C GLY A 206 -11.10 21.48 -0.87
N ILE A 207 -10.38 22.60 -0.91
CA ILE A 207 -8.98 22.62 -1.36
C ILE A 207 -8.07 22.91 -0.16
N HIS A 208 -7.31 21.91 0.26
CA HIS A 208 -6.42 22.03 1.39
C HIS A 208 -4.95 22.06 0.94
N PHE A 209 -4.25 23.15 1.21
CA PHE A 209 -2.82 23.26 0.95
C PHE A 209 -1.99 22.85 2.16
N VAL A 210 -0.95 22.05 1.94
CA VAL A 210 0.01 21.66 2.96
C VAL A 210 1.43 21.68 2.41
N GLN A 211 2.40 22.12 3.22
CA GLN A 211 3.81 22.04 2.84
C GLN A 211 4.32 20.60 3.04
N GLY A 212 5.19 20.14 2.15
CA GLY A 212 5.72 18.77 2.20
C GLY A 212 6.33 18.38 3.55
N ASP A 213 7.06 19.28 4.21
CA ASP A 213 7.63 19.03 5.54
C ASP A 213 6.55 18.80 6.62
N THR A 214 5.45 19.55 6.55
CA THR A 214 4.30 19.38 7.44
C THR A 214 3.51 18.14 7.09
N MET A 215 3.33 17.83 5.81
CA MET A 215 2.67 16.59 5.38
C MET A 215 3.44 15.36 5.88
N ASN A 216 4.78 15.38 5.77
CA ASN A 216 5.64 14.33 6.30
C ASN A 216 5.47 14.17 7.81
N ARG A 217 5.50 15.28 8.56
CA ARG A 217 5.26 15.26 10.01
C ARG A 217 3.90 14.64 10.34
N ASN A 218 2.86 14.98 9.59
CA ASN A 218 1.51 14.44 9.81
C ASN A 218 1.46 12.93 9.52
N LEU A 219 2.02 12.48 8.40
CA LEU A 219 2.13 11.04 8.07
C LEU A 219 2.92 10.27 9.12
N LEU A 220 4.00 10.86 9.66
CA LEU A 220 4.81 10.24 10.70
C LEU A 220 4.10 10.18 12.06
N ALA A 221 3.33 11.22 12.41
CA ALA A 221 2.64 11.32 13.68
C ALA A 221 1.36 10.48 13.72
N PHE A 222 0.61 10.46 12.62
CA PHE A 222 -0.76 9.94 12.57
C PHE A 222 -0.95 8.79 11.56
N GLY A 223 0.04 8.48 10.71
CA GLY A 223 -0.11 7.48 9.66
C GLY A 223 -1.06 7.92 8.54
N MET A 224 -1.52 6.95 7.74
CA MET A 224 -2.57 7.15 6.76
C MET A 224 -3.93 7.15 7.45
N GLN A 225 -4.79 8.10 7.10
CA GLN A 225 -6.11 8.29 7.70
C GLN A 225 -7.16 8.36 6.61
N GLY A 226 -8.13 7.43 6.64
CA GLY A 226 -9.19 7.37 5.62
C GLY A 226 -8.67 7.34 4.18
N ARG A 227 -9.52 7.72 3.23
CA ARG A 227 -9.17 7.92 1.82
C ARG A 227 -8.69 9.35 1.61
N GLN A 228 -7.44 9.51 1.17
CA GLN A 228 -6.84 10.82 0.95
C GLN A 228 -6.47 11.00 -0.52
N LEU A 229 -7.09 11.98 -1.19
CA LEU A 229 -6.72 12.38 -2.54
C LEU A 229 -5.66 13.49 -2.45
N MET A 230 -4.44 13.17 -2.88
CA MET A 230 -3.31 14.08 -2.80
C MET A 230 -2.83 14.45 -4.20
N ILE A 231 -2.69 15.75 -4.45
CA ILE A 231 -1.98 16.28 -5.61
C ILE A 231 -0.66 16.87 -5.11
N CYS A 232 0.45 16.37 -5.62
CA CYS A 232 1.77 16.63 -5.05
C CYS A 232 2.70 17.25 -6.08
N ALA A 233 3.50 18.23 -5.62
CA ALA A 233 4.62 18.74 -6.38
C ALA A 233 5.54 17.60 -6.85
N ASN A 234 6.07 17.73 -8.07
CA ASN A 234 6.86 16.71 -8.74
C ASN A 234 7.97 16.14 -7.82
N GLU A 235 8.77 17.02 -7.22
CA GLU A 235 9.93 16.67 -6.41
C GLU A 235 9.53 16.01 -5.09
N TYR A 236 8.46 16.51 -4.46
CA TYR A 236 7.97 15.97 -3.20
C TYR A 236 7.46 14.55 -3.40
N ALA A 237 6.62 14.32 -4.41
CA ALA A 237 6.09 12.99 -4.68
C ALA A 237 7.20 12.00 -5.06
N ASP A 238 8.19 12.44 -5.86
CA ASP A 238 9.36 11.62 -6.21
C ASP A 238 10.11 11.11 -4.98
N ILE A 239 10.40 12.01 -4.03
CA ILE A 239 11.08 11.67 -2.78
C ILE A 239 10.18 10.79 -1.89
N MET A 240 8.88 11.10 -1.84
CA MET A 240 7.96 10.43 -0.94
C MET A 240 7.56 9.04 -1.42
N GLN A 241 7.63 8.73 -2.71
CA GLN A 241 7.29 7.41 -3.25
C GLN A 241 8.02 6.30 -2.47
N THR A 242 9.35 6.37 -2.37
CA THR A 242 10.16 5.37 -1.66
C THR A 242 9.80 5.29 -0.17
N ILE A 243 9.52 6.44 0.46
CA ILE A 243 9.14 6.51 1.87
C ILE A 243 7.77 5.87 2.09
N LEU A 244 6.80 6.14 1.22
CA LEU A 244 5.45 5.57 1.31
C LEU A 244 5.51 4.05 1.10
N LEU A 245 6.28 3.59 0.12
CA LEU A 245 6.47 2.15 -0.15
C LEU A 245 7.05 1.42 1.06
N ASP A 246 8.18 1.90 1.61
CA ASP A 246 8.85 1.27 2.74
C ASP A 246 8.03 1.36 4.04
N ARG A 247 7.59 2.58 4.38
CA ARG A 247 6.99 2.86 5.70
C ARG A 247 5.67 2.14 5.92
N PHE A 248 4.88 1.98 4.86
CA PHE A 248 3.57 1.37 4.90
C PHE A 248 3.57 -0.06 4.33
N GLY A 249 4.74 -0.59 3.97
CA GLY A 249 4.89 -2.00 3.58
C GLY A 249 4.31 -2.34 2.21
N PHE A 250 4.27 -1.38 1.28
CA PHE A 250 3.77 -1.60 -0.09
C PHE A 250 4.82 -2.17 -1.05
N GLY A 251 6.03 -2.44 -0.56
CA GLY A 251 7.11 -3.08 -1.31
C GLY A 251 8.34 -2.19 -1.46
N ALA A 252 9.13 -2.47 -2.48
CA ALA A 252 10.36 -1.74 -2.78
C ALA A 252 10.22 -1.04 -4.14
N GLN A 253 10.97 0.04 -4.34
CA GLN A 253 10.90 0.82 -5.57
C GLN A 253 11.34 -0.01 -6.79
N GLU A 254 12.29 -0.92 -6.61
CA GLU A 254 12.87 -1.77 -7.65
C GLU A 254 11.85 -2.76 -8.22
N SER A 255 10.82 -3.13 -7.45
CA SER A 255 9.74 -4.01 -7.89
C SER A 255 8.47 -3.27 -8.29
N ALA A 256 8.41 -1.94 -8.12
CA ALA A 256 7.24 -1.14 -8.43
C ALA A 256 7.17 -0.74 -9.91
N CYS A 257 5.96 -0.73 -10.47
CA CYS A 257 5.65 -0.07 -11.74
C CYS A 257 4.94 1.25 -11.49
N ALA A 258 5.05 2.20 -12.43
CA ALA A 258 4.30 3.44 -12.38
C ALA A 258 3.47 3.64 -13.66
N GLU A 259 2.31 4.27 -13.51
CA GLU A 259 1.45 4.76 -14.59
C GLU A 259 1.60 6.28 -14.69
N ASN A 260 1.99 6.80 -15.85
CA ASN A 260 1.89 8.21 -16.18
C ASN A 260 0.77 8.41 -17.21
N VAL A 261 -0.16 9.32 -16.95
CA VAL A 261 -1.24 9.66 -17.88
C VAL A 261 -0.95 11.01 -18.49
N TYR A 262 -1.00 11.10 -19.82
CA TYR A 262 -0.82 12.38 -20.52
C TYR A 262 -2.14 13.12 -20.68
N LEU A 263 -2.22 14.32 -20.12
CA LEU A 263 -3.45 15.14 -20.12
C LEU A 263 -3.51 16.16 -21.27
N SER A 264 -2.42 16.33 -22.02
CA SER A 264 -2.40 17.28 -23.12
C SER A 264 -3.48 16.97 -24.15
N PRO A 265 -4.29 17.96 -24.59
CA PRO A 265 -5.37 17.76 -25.56
C PRO A 265 -4.97 17.05 -26.85
N THR A 266 -3.69 17.13 -27.17
CA THR A 266 -3.09 16.59 -28.39
C THR A 266 -2.74 15.11 -28.33
N VAL A 267 -2.77 14.51 -27.15
CA VAL A 267 -2.68 13.06 -26.90
C VAL A 267 -3.88 12.56 -26.09
N ASN A 268 -4.93 13.37 -26.02
CA ASN A 268 -6.06 13.17 -25.12
C ASN A 268 -7.07 12.17 -25.70
N ASN A 269 -6.72 10.90 -25.55
CA ASN A 269 -7.60 9.72 -25.59
C ASN A 269 -7.29 8.78 -24.41
N GLY A 270 -6.68 9.29 -23.33
CA GLY A 270 -6.29 8.49 -22.17
C GLY A 270 -5.06 7.61 -22.41
N LEU A 271 -4.06 8.08 -23.18
CA LEU A 271 -2.82 7.33 -23.37
C LEU A 271 -2.07 7.23 -22.03
N SER A 272 -2.05 6.02 -21.46
CA SER A 272 -1.28 5.70 -20.26
C SER A 272 0.11 5.16 -20.64
N GLU A 273 1.16 5.74 -20.09
CA GLU A 273 2.51 5.22 -20.14
C GLU A 273 2.80 4.37 -18.89
N TYR A 274 3.24 3.14 -19.08
CA TYR A 274 3.69 2.24 -18.02
C TYR A 274 5.20 2.08 -18.08
N GLN A 275 5.85 2.20 -16.91
CA GLN A 275 7.30 2.08 -16.77
C GLN A 275 7.69 1.22 -15.57
N THR A 276 8.94 0.75 -15.60
CA THR A 276 9.66 0.35 -14.39
C THR A 276 10.04 1.57 -13.56
N ALA A 277 10.00 1.48 -12.23
CA ALA A 277 10.42 2.57 -11.35
C ALA A 277 11.95 2.66 -11.15
N HIS A 278 12.69 1.62 -11.56
CA HIS A 278 14.16 1.64 -11.60
C HIS A 278 14.70 2.19 -12.94
N GLY A 279 15.96 2.65 -12.92
CA GLY A 279 16.67 3.17 -14.10
C GLY A 279 17.11 2.10 -15.11
N SER A 280 18.03 2.45 -16.01
CA SER A 280 18.50 1.59 -17.13
C SER A 280 19.32 0.37 -16.70
N ALA A 281 19.90 0.41 -15.50
CA ALA A 281 20.79 -0.64 -14.96
C ALA A 281 21.81 -1.10 -16.01
N ASP A 282 22.51 -0.15 -16.66
CA ASP A 282 23.37 -0.43 -17.82
C ASP A 282 24.48 -1.44 -17.48
N ASP A 283 24.89 -1.51 -16.21
CA ASP A 283 25.85 -2.48 -15.68
C ASP A 283 25.35 -3.93 -15.71
N LEU A 284 24.03 -4.16 -15.80
CA LEU A 284 23.41 -5.49 -15.88
C LEU A 284 23.14 -5.95 -17.32
N THR A 285 23.38 -5.09 -18.32
CA THR A 285 23.08 -5.35 -19.73
C THR A 285 23.68 -6.67 -20.22
N GLY A 286 22.83 -7.53 -20.78
CA GLY A 286 23.25 -8.80 -21.38
C GLY A 286 23.69 -9.88 -20.39
N LYS A 287 23.59 -9.63 -19.08
CA LYS A 287 23.93 -10.62 -18.04
C LYS A 287 22.79 -11.57 -17.71
N GLY A 288 21.54 -11.25 -18.10
CA GLY A 288 20.38 -12.09 -17.82
C GLY A 288 20.00 -12.12 -16.34
N VAL A 289 20.32 -11.07 -15.57
CA VAL A 289 20.12 -11.03 -14.10
C VAL A 289 19.33 -9.80 -13.63
N VAL A 290 18.74 -9.04 -14.56
CA VAL A 290 17.89 -7.90 -14.18
C VAL A 290 16.63 -8.41 -13.48
N ASN A 291 16.15 -7.69 -12.47
CA ASN A 291 14.91 -8.03 -11.80
C ASN A 291 13.71 -7.68 -12.70
N PRO A 292 12.90 -8.65 -13.17
CA PRO A 292 11.78 -8.38 -14.07
C PRO A 292 10.50 -7.97 -13.34
N SER A 293 10.48 -7.93 -12.00
CA SER A 293 9.25 -7.78 -11.20
C SER A 293 8.44 -6.54 -11.56
N ALA A 294 9.10 -5.38 -11.74
CA ALA A 294 8.43 -4.14 -12.13
C ALA A 294 7.79 -4.24 -13.53
N THR A 295 8.48 -4.86 -14.49
CA THR A 295 7.98 -5.08 -15.85
C THR A 295 6.77 -6.03 -15.86
N ILE A 296 6.83 -7.07 -15.04
CA ILE A 296 5.74 -8.04 -14.88
C ILE A 296 4.50 -7.36 -14.30
N ARG A 297 4.66 -6.52 -13.26
CA ARG A 297 3.58 -5.72 -12.69
C ARG A 297 3.02 -4.71 -13.71
N ALA A 298 3.87 -4.06 -14.50
CA ALA A 298 3.43 -3.16 -15.55
C ALA A 298 2.53 -3.85 -16.59
N ALA A 299 2.87 -5.08 -17.01
CA ALA A 299 2.02 -5.87 -17.90
C ALA A 299 0.66 -6.21 -17.28
N ALA A 300 0.65 -6.62 -16.01
CA ALA A 300 -0.58 -6.94 -15.27
C ALA A 300 -1.49 -5.71 -15.10
N THR A 301 -0.93 -4.57 -14.64
CA THR A 301 -1.65 -3.32 -14.43
C THR A 301 -2.24 -2.78 -15.74
N LEU A 302 -1.49 -2.86 -16.85
CA LEU A 302 -1.99 -2.44 -18.17
C LEU A 302 -3.18 -3.30 -18.60
N LEU A 303 -3.09 -4.63 -18.47
CA LEU A 303 -4.20 -5.52 -18.84
C LEU A 303 -5.44 -5.29 -17.99
N GLU A 304 -5.28 -5.04 -16.69
CA GLU A 304 -6.41 -4.76 -15.81
C GLU A 304 -7.09 -3.44 -16.17
N ARG A 305 -6.31 -2.37 -16.35
CA ARG A 305 -6.84 -1.02 -16.64
C ARG A 305 -7.39 -0.88 -18.06
N GLN A 306 -6.66 -1.38 -19.06
CA GLN A 306 -6.94 -1.12 -20.49
C GLN A 306 -7.50 -2.35 -21.22
N GLY A 307 -7.11 -3.55 -20.80
CA GLY A 307 -7.57 -4.82 -21.36
C GLY A 307 -8.90 -5.31 -20.81
N GLY A 308 -9.35 -4.79 -19.66
CA GLY A 308 -10.52 -5.29 -18.93
C GLY A 308 -10.30 -6.65 -18.30
N CYS A 309 -9.04 -7.01 -18.00
CA CYS A 309 -8.69 -8.26 -17.34
C CYS A 309 -8.69 -8.05 -15.82
N SER A 310 -9.89 -7.95 -15.23
CA SER A 310 -10.06 -7.62 -13.81
C SER A 310 -9.40 -8.65 -12.88
N GLY A 311 -8.70 -8.20 -11.85
CA GLY A 311 -8.04 -9.03 -10.84
C GLY A 311 -6.63 -9.52 -11.19
N VAL A 312 -6.14 -9.30 -12.42
CA VAL A 312 -4.82 -9.76 -12.85
C VAL A 312 -3.69 -9.12 -12.05
N GLN A 313 -3.80 -7.84 -11.67
CA GLN A 313 -2.80 -7.15 -10.86
C GLN A 313 -2.70 -7.77 -9.46
N ARG A 314 -3.83 -7.94 -8.76
CA ARG A 314 -3.87 -8.56 -7.43
C ARG A 314 -3.30 -9.98 -7.45
N GLN A 315 -3.65 -10.75 -8.48
CA GLN A 315 -3.15 -12.11 -8.63
C GLN A 315 -1.65 -12.14 -8.93
N MET A 316 -1.14 -11.20 -9.71
CA MET A 316 0.28 -11.06 -9.97
C MET A 316 1.04 -10.75 -8.67
N ASP A 317 0.53 -9.84 -7.85
CA ASP A 317 1.13 -9.48 -6.57
C ASP A 317 1.20 -10.70 -5.64
N THR A 318 0.09 -11.45 -5.54
CA THR A 318 0.03 -12.72 -4.78
C THR A 318 1.05 -13.73 -5.31
N THR A 319 1.20 -13.84 -6.63
CA THR A 319 2.15 -14.77 -7.27
C THR A 319 3.60 -14.40 -6.92
N LEU A 320 3.94 -13.11 -6.95
CA LEU A 320 5.27 -12.62 -6.59
C LEU A 320 5.58 -12.88 -5.11
N ASP A 321 4.59 -12.70 -4.22
CA ASP A 321 4.72 -13.00 -2.79
C ASP A 321 4.93 -14.50 -2.54
N GLU A 322 4.21 -15.37 -3.27
CA GLU A 322 4.40 -16.82 -3.21
C GLU A 322 5.81 -17.25 -3.65
N LEU A 323 6.32 -16.68 -4.74
CA LEU A 323 7.68 -16.98 -5.21
C LEU A 323 8.73 -16.49 -4.20
N HIS A 324 8.51 -15.30 -3.64
CA HIS A 324 9.36 -14.74 -2.60
C HIS A 324 9.39 -15.64 -1.36
N ALA A 325 8.24 -16.21 -0.95
CA ALA A 325 8.13 -17.18 0.14
C ALA A 325 8.81 -18.54 -0.18
N LYS A 326 8.82 -18.94 -1.46
CA LYS A 326 9.52 -20.13 -1.97
C LYS A 326 11.03 -19.89 -2.19
N HIS A 327 11.55 -18.72 -1.83
CA HIS A 327 12.95 -18.31 -2.07
C HIS A 327 13.37 -18.26 -3.55
N ILE A 328 12.41 -18.10 -4.47
CA ILE A 328 12.67 -17.87 -5.88
C ILE A 328 12.78 -16.35 -6.07
N ARG A 329 14.02 -15.85 -6.17
CA ARG A 329 14.34 -14.42 -6.17
C ARG A 329 15.52 -14.12 -7.09
N THR A 330 15.55 -12.93 -7.67
CA THR A 330 16.68 -12.43 -8.45
C THR A 330 17.84 -11.98 -7.55
N PRO A 331 19.06 -11.77 -8.11
CA PRO A 331 20.26 -11.48 -7.30
C PRO A 331 20.19 -10.22 -6.44
N ASP A 332 19.53 -9.16 -6.94
CA ASP A 332 19.28 -7.91 -6.19
C ASP A 332 18.42 -8.13 -4.93
N GLN A 333 17.57 -9.16 -4.94
CA GLN A 333 16.73 -9.57 -3.82
C GLN A 333 17.37 -10.69 -2.97
N GLY A 334 18.67 -10.95 -3.16
CA GLY A 334 19.44 -11.95 -2.42
C GLY A 334 19.23 -13.39 -2.88
N GLY A 335 18.67 -13.60 -4.08
CA GLY A 335 18.49 -14.93 -4.68
C GLY A 335 19.55 -15.28 -5.73
N THR A 336 19.31 -16.37 -6.47
CA THR A 336 20.21 -16.88 -7.52
C THR A 336 19.49 -17.10 -8.85
N THR A 337 18.20 -16.78 -8.92
CA THR A 337 17.39 -16.99 -10.12
C THR A 337 17.70 -15.91 -11.16
N ASN A 338 17.98 -16.31 -12.39
CA ASN A 338 18.20 -15.38 -13.50
C ASN A 338 16.86 -14.83 -14.03
N THR A 339 16.88 -13.78 -14.87
CA THR A 339 15.67 -13.09 -15.36
C THR A 339 14.68 -14.06 -16.00
N GLU A 340 15.15 -14.90 -16.92
CA GLU A 340 14.32 -15.81 -17.71
C GLU A 340 13.66 -16.88 -16.84
N THR A 341 14.44 -17.51 -15.95
CA THR A 341 13.94 -18.55 -15.05
C THR A 341 12.92 -17.96 -14.06
N PHE A 342 13.11 -16.71 -13.63
CA PHE A 342 12.15 -16.03 -12.76
C PHE A 342 10.83 -15.78 -13.49
N VAL A 343 10.88 -15.28 -14.74
CA VAL A 343 9.68 -15.09 -15.57
C VAL A 343 8.94 -16.42 -15.80
N ASP A 344 9.67 -17.49 -16.09
CA ASP A 344 9.05 -18.82 -16.25
C ASP A 344 8.38 -19.30 -14.96
N ALA A 345 9.00 -19.10 -13.80
CA ALA A 345 8.41 -19.43 -12.52
C ALA A 345 7.14 -18.62 -12.23
N VAL A 346 7.12 -17.33 -12.57
CA VAL A 346 5.93 -16.46 -12.46
C VAL A 346 4.82 -17.00 -13.36
N LEU A 347 5.09 -17.23 -14.64
CA LEU A 347 4.07 -17.69 -15.59
C LEU A 347 3.53 -19.08 -15.23
N GLN A 348 4.39 -19.99 -14.76
CA GLN A 348 3.96 -21.31 -14.29
C GLN A 348 3.10 -21.24 -13.02
N THR A 349 3.32 -20.25 -12.14
CA THR A 349 2.58 -20.11 -10.88
C THR A 349 1.26 -19.37 -11.08
N ILE A 350 1.24 -18.34 -11.95
CA ILE A 350 0.03 -17.52 -12.16
C ILE A 350 -1.01 -18.22 -13.04
N VAL A 351 -0.60 -18.96 -14.08
CA VAL A 351 -1.51 -19.61 -15.03
C VAL A 351 -2.46 -20.62 -14.37
N PRO A 352 -2.02 -21.50 -13.46
CA PRO A 352 -2.92 -22.40 -12.72
C PRO A 352 -3.99 -21.67 -11.89
N ASN A 353 -3.73 -20.42 -11.51
CA ASN A 353 -4.57 -19.64 -10.61
C ASN A 353 -5.42 -18.59 -11.36
N LEU A 354 -5.24 -18.40 -12.67
CA LEU A 354 -6.03 -17.45 -13.46
C LEU A 354 -7.47 -17.97 -13.55
N PRO A 355 -8.49 -17.21 -13.10
CA PRO A 355 -9.88 -17.65 -13.19
C PRO A 355 -10.24 -17.87 -14.65
N VAL A 356 -10.61 -19.11 -15.00
CA VAL A 356 -11.10 -19.45 -16.34
C VAL A 356 -12.50 -18.86 -16.50
N GLY A 357 -12.59 -17.71 -17.19
CA GLY A 357 -13.83 -17.20 -17.77
C GLY A 357 -15.01 -17.02 -16.83
N VAL A 358 -14.89 -16.14 -15.83
CA VAL A 358 -16.07 -15.51 -15.22
C VAL A 358 -16.24 -14.16 -15.91
N GLY A 359 -17.22 -14.06 -16.81
CA GLY A 359 -17.60 -12.80 -17.44
C GLY A 359 -17.88 -11.75 -16.36
N ALA A 360 -17.52 -10.50 -16.65
CA ALA A 360 -17.66 -9.32 -15.81
C ALA A 360 -18.83 -9.41 -14.82
N SER A 361 -18.57 -9.94 -13.64
CA SER A 361 -19.44 -9.75 -12.50
C SER A 361 -19.01 -8.43 -11.89
N GLU A 362 -19.99 -7.54 -11.73
CA GLU A 362 -19.93 -6.30 -10.98
C GLU A 362 -19.06 -6.45 -9.72
N PRO A 363 -18.38 -5.36 -9.28
CA PRO A 363 -17.55 -5.42 -8.09
C PRO A 363 -18.35 -6.06 -6.97
N LEU A 364 -17.81 -7.13 -6.39
CA LEU A 364 -18.33 -7.73 -5.18
C LEU A 364 -18.46 -6.58 -4.18
N GLY A 365 -19.70 -6.15 -3.94
CA GLY A 365 -20.03 -5.22 -2.90
C GLY A 365 -19.55 -5.76 -1.55
N VAL A 366 -19.64 -4.91 -0.54
CA VAL A 366 -19.20 -5.13 0.85
C VAL A 366 -19.93 -6.31 1.56
N GLU A 367 -20.55 -7.22 0.82
CA GLU A 367 -21.16 -8.45 1.30
C GLU A 367 -20.12 -9.59 1.32
N GLY A 368 -19.24 -9.52 2.31
CA GLY A 368 -18.26 -10.58 2.58
C GLY A 368 -17.69 -10.56 4.00
N LEU A 369 -17.90 -9.46 4.72
CA LEU A 369 -17.68 -9.43 6.16
C LEU A 369 -18.85 -10.14 6.83
N LEU A 370 -18.55 -11.01 7.79
CA LEU A 370 -19.54 -11.46 8.78
C LEU A 370 -20.26 -10.20 9.29
N ALA A 371 -21.59 -10.17 9.17
CA ALA A 371 -22.42 -9.04 9.59
C ALA A 371 -22.09 -8.63 11.05
N SER A 372 -22.32 -7.37 11.43
CA SER A 372 -22.32 -6.98 12.85
C SER A 372 -23.09 -7.99 13.71
N PRO A 373 -22.68 -8.25 14.96
CA PRO A 373 -23.40 -9.15 15.85
C PRO A 373 -24.91 -8.80 15.87
N PRO A 374 -25.81 -9.79 15.93
CA PRO A 374 -27.24 -9.52 15.99
C PRO A 374 -27.59 -8.57 17.13
N SER A 375 -28.46 -7.59 16.86
CA SER A 375 -28.89 -6.64 17.88
C SER A 375 -29.46 -7.37 19.10
N GLY A 376 -28.90 -7.07 20.28
CA GLY A 376 -29.26 -7.73 21.54
C GLY A 376 -28.38 -8.93 21.93
N SER A 377 -27.32 -9.24 21.16
CA SER A 377 -26.39 -10.31 21.51
C SER A 377 -25.73 -10.12 22.87
N LYS A 378 -25.70 -11.21 23.64
CA LYS A 378 -25.14 -11.20 24.99
C LYS A 378 -23.62 -11.10 24.92
N SER A 379 -23.09 -9.94 25.31
CA SER A 379 -21.70 -9.58 25.11
C SER A 379 -20.82 -9.70 26.36
N CYS A 380 -19.53 -10.00 26.18
CA CYS A 380 -18.51 -10.07 27.22
C CYS A 380 -17.26 -9.28 26.80
N LEU A 381 -16.65 -8.54 27.73
CA LEU A 381 -15.32 -7.96 27.52
C LEU A 381 -14.26 -8.99 27.94
N VAL A 382 -13.40 -9.39 27.01
CA VAL A 382 -12.29 -10.32 27.24
C VAL A 382 -10.99 -9.52 27.19
N VAL A 383 -10.30 -9.43 28.32
CA VAL A 383 -9.02 -8.73 28.45
C VAL A 383 -7.89 -9.75 28.50
N MET A 384 -7.13 -9.81 27.41
CA MET A 384 -6.05 -10.79 27.22
C MET A 384 -4.71 -10.26 27.75
N ASP A 385 -4.07 -11.05 28.61
CA ASP A 385 -2.66 -10.95 29.00
C ASP A 385 -2.23 -9.52 29.44
N PHE A 386 -3.11 -8.80 30.13
CA PHE A 386 -2.85 -7.45 30.66
C PHE A 386 -2.11 -7.49 32.01
N GLN A 387 -0.95 -8.17 32.03
CA GLN A 387 -0.16 -8.43 33.23
C GLN A 387 1.13 -7.59 33.27
N ASN A 388 1.68 -7.39 34.47
CA ASN A 388 2.81 -6.49 34.71
C ASN A 388 4.05 -6.78 33.84
N ASP A 389 4.45 -8.04 33.66
CA ASP A 389 5.64 -8.38 32.85
C ASP A 389 5.49 -7.90 31.39
N PHE A 390 4.30 -8.09 30.81
CA PHE A 390 4.03 -7.58 29.46
C PHE A 390 4.03 -6.06 29.41
N MET A 391 3.57 -5.41 30.47
CA MET A 391 3.47 -3.96 30.56
C MET A 391 4.81 -3.26 30.82
N THR A 392 5.82 -3.95 31.35
CA THR A 392 7.13 -3.36 31.66
C THR A 392 8.20 -3.77 30.68
N ASP A 393 8.17 -5.01 30.19
CA ASP A 393 9.31 -5.61 29.49
C ASP A 393 9.07 -5.77 27.98
N TYR A 394 7.97 -5.19 27.47
CA TYR A 394 7.70 -5.14 26.04
C TYR A 394 8.59 -4.11 25.31
N LYS A 395 8.93 -4.42 24.06
CA LYS A 395 9.93 -3.70 23.24
C LYS A 395 9.60 -2.23 22.95
N SER A 396 8.33 -1.82 23.02
CA SER A 396 7.89 -0.44 22.73
C SER A 396 7.17 0.20 23.93
N PRO A 397 7.87 1.04 24.71
CA PRO A 397 7.27 1.77 25.83
C PRO A 397 6.10 2.67 25.42
N ARG A 398 6.18 3.30 24.24
CA ARG A 398 5.12 4.18 23.71
C ARG A 398 3.82 3.41 23.46
N MET A 399 3.91 2.20 22.89
CA MET A 399 2.72 1.36 22.68
C MET A 399 2.11 0.92 24.00
N MET A 400 2.93 0.51 24.97
CA MET A 400 2.42 0.15 26.30
C MET A 400 1.80 1.34 27.03
N ALA A 401 2.32 2.56 26.85
CA ALA A 401 1.70 3.77 27.38
C ALA A 401 0.30 4.00 26.81
N ARG A 402 0.15 3.90 25.47
CA ARG A 402 -1.15 4.00 24.78
C ARG A 402 -2.17 3.00 25.34
N ILE A 403 -1.78 1.73 25.48
CA ILE A 403 -2.69 0.69 25.99
C ILE A 403 -3.04 0.93 27.46
N LYS A 404 -2.06 1.31 28.31
CA LYS A 404 -2.32 1.63 29.73
C LYS A 404 -3.26 2.81 29.90
N GLU A 405 -3.18 3.80 29.01
CA GLU A 405 -4.07 4.97 29.02
C GLU A 405 -5.50 4.60 28.58
N ASN A 406 -5.63 3.72 27.59
CA ASN A 406 -6.92 3.38 27.00
C ASN A 406 -7.65 2.22 27.69
N MET A 407 -6.94 1.27 28.31
CA MET A 407 -7.55 0.09 28.95
C MET A 407 -8.59 0.46 30.02
N PRO A 408 -8.36 1.42 30.93
CA PRO A 408 -9.36 1.82 31.92
C PRO A 408 -10.64 2.36 31.26
N ARG A 409 -10.50 3.11 30.16
CA ARG A 409 -11.63 3.68 29.41
C ARG A 409 -12.55 2.59 28.85
N VAL A 410 -11.97 1.54 28.27
CA VAL A 410 -12.74 0.39 27.73
C VAL A 410 -13.38 -0.44 28.84
N VAL A 411 -12.66 -0.65 29.94
CA VAL A 411 -13.19 -1.37 31.11
C VAL A 411 -14.37 -0.63 31.74
N ASP A 412 -14.27 0.68 31.91
CA ASP A 412 -15.36 1.51 32.45
C ASP A 412 -16.56 1.56 31.51
N TRP A 413 -16.31 1.63 30.20
CA TRP A 413 -17.37 1.50 29.20
C TRP A 413 -18.09 0.16 29.29
N ALA A 414 -17.36 -0.96 29.33
CA ALA A 414 -17.97 -2.29 29.42
C ALA A 414 -18.83 -2.44 30.70
N ARG A 415 -18.41 -1.83 31.81
CA ARG A 415 -19.19 -1.79 33.06
C ARG A 415 -20.48 -0.98 32.92
N ARG A 416 -20.42 0.20 32.30
CA ARG A 416 -21.61 1.03 32.03
C ARG A 416 -22.62 0.30 31.15
N GLU A 417 -22.14 -0.48 30.21
CA GLU A 417 -22.95 -1.31 29.29
C GLU A 417 -23.41 -2.63 29.93
N GLY A 418 -23.06 -2.90 31.19
CA GLY A 418 -23.49 -4.08 31.93
C GLY A 418 -22.84 -5.39 31.47
N MET A 419 -21.71 -5.33 30.77
CA MET A 419 -20.97 -6.52 30.30
C MET A 419 -20.28 -7.23 31.48
N GLN A 420 -20.20 -8.56 31.42
CA GLN A 420 -19.24 -9.29 32.26
C GLN A 420 -17.83 -9.08 31.69
N ILE A 421 -16.85 -8.95 32.58
CA ILE A 421 -15.44 -8.81 32.22
C ILE A 421 -14.69 -10.10 32.59
N ALA A 422 -13.98 -10.65 31.60
CA ALA A 422 -13.09 -11.80 31.75
C ALA A 422 -11.63 -11.36 31.58
N TRP A 423 -10.89 -11.38 32.68
CA TRP A 423 -9.44 -11.18 32.70
C TRP A 423 -8.75 -12.51 32.44
N VAL A 424 -8.16 -12.65 31.26
CA VAL A 424 -7.45 -13.87 30.87
C VAL A 424 -5.96 -13.63 31.02
N ARG A 425 -5.32 -14.33 31.95
CA ARG A 425 -3.90 -14.22 32.24
C ARG A 425 -3.12 -15.36 31.61
N PHE A 426 -1.93 -15.08 31.12
CA PHE A 426 -0.96 -16.08 30.74
C PHE A 426 -0.04 -16.41 31.93
N LEU A 427 0.18 -17.70 32.17
CA LEU A 427 1.18 -18.19 33.12
C LEU A 427 2.24 -18.98 32.36
N GLY A 428 3.45 -18.44 32.33
CA GLY A 428 4.55 -18.96 31.53
C GLY A 428 5.46 -19.95 32.25
N ASP A 429 5.11 -20.44 33.44
CA ASP A 429 5.95 -21.35 34.21
C ASP A 429 6.39 -22.58 33.40
N GLU A 430 7.67 -22.95 33.53
CA GLU A 430 8.23 -24.09 32.81
C GLU A 430 7.51 -25.41 33.11
N LYS A 431 6.91 -25.55 34.30
CA LYS A 431 6.12 -26.72 34.71
C LYS A 431 4.86 -26.94 33.85
N TYR A 432 4.36 -25.89 33.21
CA TYR A 432 3.20 -25.96 32.31
C TYR A 432 3.59 -26.14 30.84
N GLN A 433 4.85 -25.87 30.49
CA GLN A 433 5.28 -25.85 29.09
C GLN A 433 5.50 -27.27 28.52
N PRO A 434 4.96 -27.58 27.33
CA PRO A 434 5.24 -28.84 26.66
C PRO A 434 6.72 -28.94 26.24
N GLN A 435 7.19 -30.15 25.93
CA GLN A 435 8.59 -30.42 25.60
C GLN A 435 9.10 -29.57 24.43
N THR A 436 8.30 -29.38 23.39
CA THR A 436 8.64 -28.57 22.20
C THR A 436 8.85 -27.10 22.56
N TRP A 437 8.02 -26.55 23.45
CA TRP A 437 8.13 -25.17 23.90
C TRP A 437 9.38 -24.95 24.75
N ARG A 438 9.64 -25.85 25.71
CA ARG A 438 10.86 -25.80 26.54
C ARG A 438 12.11 -25.89 25.67
N ARG A 439 12.13 -26.79 24.69
CA ARG A 439 13.24 -26.92 23.72
C ARG A 439 13.45 -25.65 22.91
N ARG A 440 12.37 -25.05 22.37
CA ARG A 440 12.44 -23.77 21.64
C ARG A 440 13.00 -22.65 22.53
N ASN A 441 12.49 -22.52 23.74
CA ASN A 441 12.94 -21.48 24.67
C ASN A 441 14.43 -21.64 25.01
N GLN A 442 14.88 -22.86 25.25
CA GLN A 442 16.30 -23.16 25.49
C GLN A 442 17.18 -22.77 24.29
N LEU A 443 16.77 -23.15 23.06
CA LEU A 443 17.52 -22.82 21.84
C LEU A 443 17.58 -21.32 21.54
N GLN A 444 16.54 -20.57 21.94
CA GLN A 444 16.41 -19.15 21.65
C GLN A 444 16.75 -18.25 22.85
N GLY A 445 17.24 -18.81 23.97
CA GLY A 445 17.55 -18.06 25.18
C GLY A 445 16.34 -17.30 25.77
N ARG A 446 15.11 -17.80 25.58
CA ARG A 446 13.89 -17.13 26.08
C ARG A 446 13.67 -17.48 27.55
N ARG A 447 13.40 -16.46 28.37
CA ARG A 447 12.90 -16.64 29.75
C ARG A 447 11.39 -16.87 29.78
N ALA A 448 10.90 -17.45 30.87
CA ALA A 448 9.48 -17.51 31.19
C ALA A 448 8.95 -16.14 31.67
N TRP A 449 7.70 -15.84 31.35
CA TRP A 449 7.00 -14.58 31.68
C TRP A 449 5.79 -14.90 32.54
N CYS A 450 5.39 -13.95 33.38
CA CYS A 450 4.18 -14.05 34.21
C CYS A 450 4.17 -15.32 35.06
N LEU A 451 5.20 -15.53 35.87
CA LEU A 451 5.31 -16.70 36.73
C LEU A 451 4.23 -16.71 37.80
N GLU A 452 3.61 -17.88 38.06
CA GLU A 452 2.57 -18.04 39.06
C GLU A 452 3.02 -17.52 40.44
N GLY A 453 2.22 -16.61 41.02
CA GLY A 453 2.53 -15.97 42.32
C GLY A 453 3.55 -14.83 42.27
N SER A 454 4.10 -14.50 41.10
CA SER A 454 4.98 -13.33 40.94
C SER A 454 4.18 -12.05 40.72
N ARG A 455 4.77 -10.90 41.09
CA ARG A 455 4.25 -9.58 40.74
C ARG A 455 4.05 -9.41 39.23
N GLY A 456 4.91 -10.05 38.43
CA GLY A 456 4.84 -10.07 36.97
C GLY A 456 3.54 -10.65 36.41
N ALA A 457 2.95 -11.63 37.13
CA ALA A 457 1.71 -12.29 36.74
C ALA A 457 0.43 -11.56 37.21
N GLU A 458 0.54 -10.53 38.03
CA GLU A 458 -0.59 -9.72 38.46
C GLU A 458 -1.10 -8.83 37.30
N ILE A 459 -2.41 -8.57 37.29
CA ILE A 459 -3.03 -7.63 36.35
C ILE A 459 -2.45 -6.24 36.59
N ALA A 460 -2.17 -5.49 35.53
CA ALA A 460 -1.52 -4.20 35.62
C ALA A 460 -2.36 -3.20 36.45
N SER A 461 -1.73 -2.51 37.39
CA SER A 461 -2.41 -1.69 38.40
C SER A 461 -3.13 -0.44 37.88
N CYS A 462 -3.02 -0.14 36.59
CA CYS A 462 -3.75 0.98 35.96
C CYS A 462 -5.25 0.71 35.78
N VAL A 463 -5.69 -0.54 35.99
CA VAL A 463 -7.11 -0.92 36.00
C VAL A 463 -7.48 -1.52 37.35
N GLN A 464 -8.67 -1.21 37.84
CA GLN A 464 -9.23 -1.82 39.04
C GLN A 464 -9.99 -3.09 38.65
N VAL A 465 -9.65 -4.24 39.23
CA VAL A 465 -10.40 -5.50 39.04
C VAL A 465 -11.46 -5.60 40.15
N GLU A 466 -12.71 -5.78 39.77
CA GLU A 466 -13.83 -5.83 40.70
C GLU A 466 -14.15 -7.26 41.15
N ALA A 467 -14.80 -7.42 42.31
CA ALA A 467 -15.11 -8.73 42.87
C ALA A 467 -16.05 -9.58 41.99
N TYR A 468 -16.81 -8.95 41.10
CA TYR A 468 -17.71 -9.61 40.16
C TYR A 468 -17.05 -9.91 38.79
N ASP A 469 -15.84 -9.41 38.54
CA ASP A 469 -15.07 -9.76 37.35
C ASP A 469 -14.61 -11.24 37.45
N ARG A 470 -14.33 -11.87 36.31
CA ARG A 470 -13.83 -13.24 36.26
C ARG A 470 -12.37 -13.25 35.84
N ILE A 471 -11.55 -14.03 36.53
CA ILE A 471 -10.13 -14.21 36.21
C ILE A 471 -9.90 -15.66 35.77
N PHE A 472 -9.22 -15.84 34.65
CA PHE A 472 -8.88 -17.15 34.08
C PHE A 472 -7.38 -17.23 33.82
N ASP A 473 -6.76 -18.37 34.16
CA ASP A 473 -5.33 -18.58 33.98
C ASP A 473 -5.05 -19.57 32.85
N LYS A 474 -4.43 -19.10 31.78
CA LYS A 474 -3.89 -19.89 30.68
C LYS A 474 -2.49 -20.39 31.03
N LYS A 475 -2.39 -21.67 31.38
CA LYS A 475 -1.14 -22.34 31.77
C LYS A 475 -0.34 -22.78 30.54
N ALA A 476 0.51 -21.88 30.03
CA ALA A 476 1.37 -22.08 28.86
C ALA A 476 0.63 -22.41 27.54
N TYR A 477 -0.53 -21.79 27.30
CA TYR A 477 -1.23 -21.79 26.01
C TYR A 477 -1.64 -20.36 25.60
N PHE A 478 -1.76 -20.13 24.29
CA PHE A 478 -2.19 -18.83 23.76
C PHE A 478 -3.72 -18.70 23.73
N ASP A 479 -4.40 -19.76 23.26
CA ASP A 479 -5.86 -19.83 23.15
C ASP A 479 -6.51 -20.02 24.53
N PRO A 480 -7.39 -19.10 24.97
CA PRO A 480 -8.10 -19.23 26.24
C PRO A 480 -9.11 -20.38 26.27
N PHE A 481 -9.64 -20.82 25.13
CA PHE A 481 -10.60 -21.92 25.06
C PHE A 481 -10.00 -23.30 25.37
N LEU A 482 -8.66 -23.41 25.43
CA LEU A 482 -7.99 -24.60 25.94
C LEU A 482 -8.09 -24.74 27.46
N ALA A 483 -8.54 -23.69 28.18
CA ALA A 483 -8.87 -23.76 29.60
C ALA A 483 -10.36 -24.13 29.79
N PRO A 484 -10.69 -25.28 30.40
CA PRO A 484 -12.08 -25.75 30.51
C PRO A 484 -13.03 -24.77 31.23
N ASP A 485 -12.51 -24.04 32.21
CA ASP A 485 -13.30 -23.06 32.97
C ASP A 485 -13.64 -21.84 32.13
N PHE A 486 -12.73 -21.40 31.25
CA PHE A 486 -13.00 -20.30 30.31
C PHE A 486 -13.99 -20.75 29.24
N GLU A 487 -13.82 -21.93 28.67
CA GLU A 487 -14.75 -22.46 27.66
C GLU A 487 -16.18 -22.58 28.21
N ARG A 488 -16.34 -23.08 29.44
CA ARG A 488 -17.64 -23.14 30.11
C ARG A 488 -18.22 -21.75 30.39
N PHE A 489 -17.38 -20.77 30.72
CA PHE A 489 -17.82 -19.39 30.91
C PHE A 489 -18.25 -18.75 29.60
N ALA A 490 -17.47 -18.96 28.53
CA ALA A 490 -17.66 -18.40 27.21
C ALA A 490 -18.97 -18.81 26.54
N SER A 491 -19.43 -20.06 26.77
CA SER A 491 -20.68 -20.58 26.21
C SER A 491 -21.96 -19.84 26.63
N ARG A 492 -21.85 -18.88 27.55
CA ARG A 492 -22.96 -18.05 28.04
C ARG A 492 -23.16 -16.76 27.25
N PHE A 493 -22.34 -16.52 26.23
CA PHE A 493 -22.27 -15.30 25.45
C PHE A 493 -22.37 -15.61 23.96
N GLU A 494 -22.62 -14.58 23.17
CA GLU A 494 -22.71 -14.66 21.70
C GLU A 494 -21.67 -13.76 21.04
N HIS A 495 -21.19 -12.74 21.75
CA HIS A 495 -20.26 -11.74 21.23
C HIS A 495 -19.17 -11.40 22.25
N PHE A 496 -17.92 -11.33 21.79
CA PHE A 496 -16.76 -10.92 22.58
C PHE A 496 -16.16 -9.63 22.06
N VAL A 497 -16.04 -8.63 22.95
CA VAL A 497 -15.14 -7.49 22.75
C VAL A 497 -13.79 -7.91 23.31
N VAL A 498 -12.77 -8.00 22.46
CA VAL A 498 -11.45 -8.53 22.80
C VAL A 498 -10.43 -7.39 22.80
N VAL A 499 -9.73 -7.26 23.92
CA VAL A 499 -8.63 -6.29 24.11
C VAL A 499 -7.42 -6.97 24.76
N GLY A 500 -6.29 -6.27 24.83
CA GLY A 500 -5.08 -6.78 25.48
C GLY A 500 -4.04 -7.30 24.48
N LEU A 501 -3.18 -8.22 24.92
CA LEU A 501 -1.95 -8.58 24.20
C LEU A 501 -1.93 -10.06 23.80
N PHE A 502 -1.36 -10.46 22.66
CA PHE A 502 -0.93 -9.68 21.48
C PHE A 502 -1.84 -10.01 20.29
N VAL A 503 -2.10 -9.03 19.41
CA VAL A 503 -3.02 -9.17 18.26
C VAL A 503 -2.61 -10.26 17.28
N ASP A 504 -1.32 -10.55 17.15
CA ASP A 504 -0.75 -11.60 16.29
C ASP A 504 -0.47 -12.91 17.03
N ILE A 505 -0.85 -13.03 18.32
CA ILE A 505 -0.66 -14.23 19.13
C ILE A 505 -1.91 -14.56 19.95
N CYS A 506 -2.02 -14.06 21.20
CA CYS A 506 -3.05 -14.49 22.13
C CYS A 506 -4.42 -13.90 21.81
N VAL A 507 -4.48 -12.66 21.32
CA VAL A 507 -5.73 -12.05 20.85
C VAL A 507 -6.19 -12.74 19.57
N ASP A 508 -5.29 -13.00 18.60
CA ASP A 508 -5.60 -13.84 17.43
C ASP A 508 -6.10 -15.23 17.85
N ALA A 509 -5.43 -15.89 18.80
CA ALA A 509 -5.85 -17.20 19.28
C ALA A 509 -7.24 -17.17 19.93
N ALA A 510 -7.56 -16.12 20.71
CA ALA A 510 -8.87 -15.93 21.30
C ALA A 510 -9.94 -15.66 20.22
N VAL A 511 -9.67 -14.79 19.25
CA VAL A 511 -10.59 -14.46 18.16
C VAL A 511 -10.85 -15.69 17.28
N ARG A 512 -9.79 -16.40 16.86
CA ARG A 512 -9.88 -17.66 16.12
C ARG A 512 -10.71 -18.70 16.89
N GLY A 513 -10.42 -18.89 18.17
CA GLY A 513 -11.11 -19.87 19.02
C GLY A 513 -12.58 -19.54 19.23
N ALA A 514 -12.93 -18.25 19.29
CA ALA A 514 -14.29 -17.75 19.38
C ALA A 514 -15.06 -17.95 18.06
N PHE A 515 -14.45 -17.56 16.94
CA PHE A 515 -15.02 -17.76 15.59
C PHE A 515 -15.36 -19.22 15.31
N GLN A 516 -14.44 -20.15 15.62
CA GLN A 516 -14.66 -21.59 15.44
C GLN A 516 -15.80 -22.15 16.30
N ARG A 517 -16.26 -21.41 17.31
CA ARG A 517 -17.39 -21.74 18.19
C ARG A 517 -18.65 -20.96 17.87
N GLY A 518 -18.65 -20.17 16.78
CA GLY A 518 -19.81 -19.38 16.35
C GLY A 518 -20.03 -18.10 17.18
N LEU A 519 -19.01 -17.62 17.89
CA LEU A 519 -19.07 -16.35 18.61
C LEU A 519 -18.62 -15.21 17.70
N TRP A 520 -19.35 -14.09 17.74
CA TRP A 520 -18.94 -12.84 17.11
C TRP A 520 -17.80 -12.20 17.90
N THR A 521 -16.92 -11.46 17.22
CA THR A 521 -15.78 -10.82 17.87
C THR A 521 -15.56 -9.40 17.38
N THR A 522 -15.31 -8.49 18.31
CA THR A 522 -14.87 -7.11 18.04
C THR A 522 -13.53 -6.87 18.74
N VAL A 523 -12.52 -6.38 18.02
CA VAL A 523 -11.21 -6.00 18.58
C VAL A 523 -11.08 -4.49 18.63
N VAL A 524 -10.58 -3.96 19.76
CA VAL A 524 -10.36 -2.51 19.94
C VAL A 524 -8.91 -2.16 19.63
N ARG A 525 -8.67 -1.45 18.53
CA ARG A 525 -7.34 -1.20 17.94
C ARG A 525 -6.36 -0.64 18.98
N GLU A 526 -6.72 0.45 19.65
CA GLU A 526 -5.82 1.19 20.54
C GLU A 526 -5.56 0.48 21.88
N CYS A 527 -6.29 -0.60 22.17
CA CYS A 527 -6.15 -1.43 23.37
C CYS A 527 -5.44 -2.77 23.10
N THR A 528 -4.78 -2.92 21.95
CA THR A 528 -3.96 -4.09 21.62
C THR A 528 -2.55 -3.69 21.17
N ALA A 529 -1.67 -4.68 20.97
CA ALA A 529 -0.38 -4.53 20.28
C ALA A 529 0.06 -5.83 19.61
N GLY A 530 0.85 -5.74 18.54
CA GLY A 530 1.50 -6.89 17.87
C GLY A 530 2.88 -7.19 18.45
N LEU A 531 3.28 -8.46 18.55
CA LEU A 531 4.60 -8.87 19.04
C LEU A 531 5.62 -9.03 17.92
N HIS A 532 5.22 -9.62 16.80
CA HIS A 532 6.06 -9.99 15.66
C HIS A 532 5.60 -9.32 14.37
N LEU A 533 4.28 -9.21 14.16
CA LEU A 533 3.70 -8.56 12.99
C LEU A 533 3.26 -7.12 13.29
N PRO A 534 3.22 -6.22 12.27
CA PRO A 534 2.53 -4.94 12.37
C PRO A 534 1.06 -5.10 12.80
N GLU A 535 0.56 -4.17 13.60
CA GLU A 535 -0.83 -4.20 14.10
C GLU A 535 -1.84 -4.22 12.96
N GLU A 536 -1.66 -3.36 11.95
CA GLU A 536 -2.56 -3.25 10.80
C GLU A 536 -2.63 -4.53 9.98
N GLN A 537 -1.50 -5.20 9.75
CA GLN A 537 -1.48 -6.51 9.08
C GLN A 537 -2.27 -7.55 9.88
N SER A 538 -2.14 -7.52 11.21
CA SER A 538 -2.85 -8.44 12.10
C SER A 538 -4.35 -8.17 12.08
N PHE A 539 -4.78 -6.90 12.13
CA PHE A 539 -6.19 -6.52 12.04
C PHE A 539 -6.82 -6.93 10.72
N ALA A 540 -6.15 -6.66 9.60
CA ALA A 540 -6.61 -7.08 8.28
C ALA A 540 -6.78 -8.60 8.19
N TYR A 541 -5.87 -9.36 8.80
CA TYR A 541 -5.98 -10.81 8.89
C TYR A 541 -7.18 -11.27 9.73
N LEU A 542 -7.42 -10.66 10.92
CA LEU A 542 -8.59 -11.00 11.75
C LEU A 542 -9.91 -10.72 11.02
N GLN A 543 -9.99 -9.59 10.29
CA GLN A 543 -11.16 -9.22 9.49
C GLN A 543 -11.37 -10.19 8.33
N ALA A 544 -10.33 -10.46 7.55
CA ALA A 544 -10.44 -11.28 6.34
C ALA A 544 -10.69 -12.77 6.63
N VAL A 545 -10.09 -13.30 7.70
CA VAL A 545 -10.14 -14.74 7.98
C VAL A 545 -11.25 -15.12 8.94
N TYR A 546 -11.52 -14.29 9.95
CA TYR A 546 -12.50 -14.60 11.00
C TYR A 546 -13.74 -13.71 10.96
N GLY A 547 -13.77 -12.72 10.07
CA GLY A 547 -14.85 -11.74 10.03
C GLY A 547 -14.98 -10.94 11.34
N CYS A 548 -13.87 -10.78 12.07
CA CYS A 548 -13.83 -10.00 13.31
C CYS A 548 -14.02 -8.52 12.99
N ASP A 549 -14.86 -7.81 13.72
CA ASP A 549 -14.90 -6.35 13.62
C ASP A 549 -13.67 -5.73 14.32
N VAL A 550 -13.14 -4.64 13.78
CA VAL A 550 -11.95 -3.98 14.31
C VAL A 550 -12.17 -2.47 14.37
N VAL A 551 -12.50 -2.00 15.57
CA VAL A 551 -12.97 -0.65 15.82
C VAL A 551 -11.95 0.21 16.55
N GLY A 552 -12.00 1.51 16.31
CA GLY A 552 -11.29 2.50 17.11
C GLY A 552 -11.99 2.75 18.45
N ILE A 553 -11.23 3.08 19.49
CA ILE A 553 -11.76 3.30 20.84
C ILE A 553 -12.80 4.42 20.90
N ASP A 554 -12.62 5.53 20.17
CA ASP A 554 -13.57 6.64 20.24
C ASP A 554 -14.90 6.27 19.56
N HIS A 555 -14.86 5.41 18.53
CA HIS A 555 -16.07 4.83 17.94
C HIS A 555 -16.78 3.89 18.93
N LEU A 556 -16.03 3.04 19.63
CA LEU A 556 -16.56 2.14 20.65
C LEU A 556 -17.23 2.91 21.80
N LEU A 557 -16.56 3.94 22.32
CA LEU A 557 -17.04 4.71 23.48
C LEU A 557 -18.27 5.58 23.18
N SER A 558 -18.50 5.90 21.90
CA SER A 558 -19.62 6.73 21.46
C SER A 558 -20.90 5.94 21.16
N ASN A 559 -20.81 4.61 21.12
CA ASN A 559 -21.90 3.72 20.70
C ASN A 559 -22.23 2.69 21.80
N PRO A 560 -23.52 2.40 22.07
CA PRO A 560 -23.89 1.31 22.96
C PRO A 560 -23.51 -0.05 22.35
N VAL A 561 -23.29 -1.07 23.18
CA VAL A 561 -22.91 -2.42 22.71
C VAL A 561 -23.95 -3.01 21.75
N ALA A 562 -25.23 -2.66 21.92
CA ALA A 562 -26.31 -3.11 21.03
C ALA A 562 -26.29 -2.51 19.61
N SER A 563 -25.38 -1.55 19.37
CA SER A 563 -25.16 -0.88 18.08
C SER A 563 -23.82 -1.21 17.44
N LEU A 564 -23.00 -2.01 18.12
CA LEU A 564 -21.88 -2.75 17.52
C LEU A 564 -22.49 -3.94 16.77
#